data_AF-A0A6N8WKM3-F1
#
_entry.id   AF-A0A6N8WKM3-F1
#
_cell.length_a   1.000
_cell.length_b   1.000
_cell.length_c   1.000
_cell.angle_alpha   90.00
_cell.angle_beta   90.00
_cell.angle_gamma   90.00
#
_symmetry.space_group_name_H-M   'P 1'
#
loop_
_entity.id
_entity.type
_entity.pdbx_description
1 polymer ?
#
loop_
_entity_poly.entity_id
_entity_poly.type
_entity_poly.pdbx_seq_one_letter_code
_entity_poly.pdbx_strand_id
1 'polypeptide(L)'
;MESREALRDSSQTQTGSSGSDTSGSDTSRAVGTGVSGPAGAPAQVESPGPSVNPFAPDDGRCVSKEEYWARWYESPYPDMDVSYEWNNGRLEAKPLPNHPQIRQYRWFSRLLDCYVQVNPIAKFIDLETGVSMTVLDVGEPSGKWEVVYKPDLGVVLNENPAPWGAVELRAFEGVCDMVVEEVSDSTLAEVRRDTEEKRRGYALAGVKEYFILDPADRYMRFYRLTANRRYAQIRPDAAGVIGSQVLPGFQFRRRDLLKLPALEALALDDVYSGYVIPALQVAVTEAEAEAAARREAEQRAAAAEQRAEAEAAARDAAERRAETETAARREAEEQMRALADELARRGRQSS
;
A
#
# COMPACT_ATOMS: atom_id res chain seq x y z
N MET A 1 -18.76 -22.14 37.51
CA MET A 1 -20.12 -22.69 37.64
C MET A 1 -20.83 -22.42 36.33
N GLU A 2 -21.32 -23.53 35.74
CA GLU A 2 -22.39 -23.65 34.72
C GLU A 2 -22.26 -22.84 33.42
N SER A 3 -21.94 -23.41 32.24
CA SER A 3 -22.49 -24.53 31.46
C SER A 3 -23.65 -24.15 30.53
N ARG A 4 -23.43 -24.47 29.23
CA ARG A 4 -24.42 -24.94 28.22
C ARG A 4 -25.40 -23.89 27.67
N GLU A 5 -25.89 -23.96 26.44
CA GLU A 5 -25.95 -25.01 25.43
C GLU A 5 -26.27 -24.41 24.06
N ALA A 6 -25.79 -25.06 23.00
CA ALA A 6 -26.32 -24.96 21.65
C ALA A 6 -27.63 -25.77 21.53
N LEU A 7 -28.47 -25.47 20.54
CA LEU A 7 -29.24 -26.42 19.70
C LEU A 7 -30.09 -25.60 18.70
N ARG A 8 -29.93 -25.81 17.37
CA ARG A 8 -30.81 -26.59 16.46
C ARG A 8 -32.14 -25.88 16.14
N ASP A 9 -32.80 -26.06 15.00
CA ASP A 9 -32.68 -26.74 13.69
C ASP A 9 -34.10 -26.62 13.09
N SER A 10 -34.26 -27.03 11.83
CA SER A 10 -35.53 -27.34 11.13
C SER A 10 -36.13 -26.14 10.36
N SER A 11 -36.66 -26.27 9.15
CA SER A 11 -36.97 -27.42 8.29
C SER A 11 -37.38 -26.86 6.91
N GLN A 12 -36.85 -27.36 5.78
CA GLN A 12 -37.41 -28.40 4.89
C GLN A 12 -38.64 -28.03 4.02
N THR A 13 -38.67 -28.70 2.86
CA THR A 13 -39.76 -29.03 1.91
C THR A 13 -39.92 -28.11 0.69
N GLN A 14 -40.13 -28.59 -0.55
CA GLN A 14 -40.10 -29.91 -1.21
C GLN A 14 -40.38 -29.69 -2.73
N THR A 15 -39.88 -30.59 -3.61
CA THR A 15 -40.50 -31.14 -4.88
C THR A 15 -41.03 -30.19 -5.97
N GLY A 16 -41.01 -30.45 -7.29
CA GLY A 16 -40.64 -31.59 -8.12
C GLY A 16 -41.19 -31.45 -9.56
N SER A 17 -40.41 -31.94 -10.55
CA SER A 17 -40.82 -32.77 -11.72
C SER A 17 -41.55 -32.21 -12.97
N SER A 18 -41.05 -32.67 -14.14
CA SER A 18 -41.70 -32.97 -15.45
C SER A 18 -42.38 -31.81 -16.21
N GLY A 19 -42.35 -31.66 -17.53
CA GLY A 19 -42.12 -32.56 -18.67
C GLY A 19 -43.17 -32.26 -19.76
N SER A 20 -42.83 -32.56 -21.02
CA SER A 20 -43.66 -32.66 -22.25
C SER A 20 -44.06 -31.41 -23.08
N ASP A 21 -43.44 -31.32 -24.26
CA ASP A 21 -44.01 -31.43 -25.64
C ASP A 21 -45.30 -30.73 -26.06
N THR A 22 -45.26 -30.07 -27.22
CA THR A 22 -46.08 -30.36 -28.44
C THR A 22 -45.70 -29.43 -29.62
N SER A 23 -45.17 -29.96 -30.74
CA SER A 23 -45.79 -30.19 -32.07
C SER A 23 -46.20 -28.92 -32.84
N GLY A 24 -45.69 -28.60 -34.03
CA GLY A 24 -45.88 -29.23 -35.36
C GLY A 24 -45.83 -28.06 -36.40
N SER A 25 -45.57 -28.17 -37.70
CA SER A 25 -45.79 -29.23 -38.69
C SER A 25 -45.17 -28.82 -40.04
N ASP A 26 -44.69 -29.81 -40.83
CA ASP A 26 -44.83 -30.02 -42.29
C ASP A 26 -44.58 -28.88 -43.30
N THR A 27 -44.09 -29.07 -44.54
CA THR A 27 -43.76 -30.20 -45.43
C THR A 27 -42.93 -29.56 -46.57
N SER A 28 -41.99 -30.22 -47.23
CA SER A 28 -42.26 -30.97 -48.47
C SER A 28 -40.94 -31.40 -49.15
N ARG A 29 -41.08 -32.39 -50.01
CA ARG A 29 -40.08 -33.36 -50.47
C ARG A 29 -39.97 -33.23 -51.99
N ALA A 30 -38.77 -33.28 -52.57
CA ALA A 30 -38.57 -33.77 -53.94
C ALA A 30 -37.11 -34.16 -54.21
N VAL A 31 -36.97 -35.30 -54.86
CA VAL A 31 -35.76 -36.04 -55.23
C VAL A 31 -35.29 -35.59 -56.62
N GLY A 32 -33.98 -35.57 -56.86
CA GLY A 32 -33.40 -35.39 -58.20
C GLY A 32 -31.92 -35.74 -58.25
N THR A 33 -31.58 -36.66 -59.14
CA THR A 33 -30.33 -37.43 -59.30
C THR A 33 -29.19 -36.69 -60.01
N GLY A 34 -27.94 -36.98 -59.58
CA GLY A 34 -26.81 -37.28 -60.47
C GLY A 34 -25.93 -36.12 -60.97
N VAL A 35 -24.64 -36.16 -60.62
CA VAL A 35 -23.46 -36.26 -61.51
C VAL A 35 -22.22 -35.82 -60.72
N SER A 36 -21.27 -36.74 -60.59
CA SER A 36 -19.93 -36.51 -60.04
C SER A 36 -19.05 -35.78 -61.07
N GLY A 37 -18.47 -34.65 -60.67
CA GLY A 37 -17.37 -33.95 -61.35
C GLY A 37 -16.15 -33.85 -60.41
N PRO A 38 -14.93 -33.73 -60.95
CA PRO A 38 -13.71 -34.03 -60.19
C PRO A 38 -13.38 -32.96 -59.15
N ALA A 39 -12.77 -33.42 -58.06
CA ALA A 39 -12.26 -32.61 -56.97
C ALA A 39 -11.26 -31.55 -57.47
N GLY A 40 -11.68 -30.28 -57.43
CA GLY A 40 -10.74 -29.16 -57.46
C GLY A 40 -9.94 -29.15 -56.16
N ALA A 41 -8.62 -28.99 -56.29
CA ALA A 41 -7.71 -28.85 -55.15
C ALA A 41 -8.25 -27.83 -54.14
N PRO A 42 -8.10 -28.06 -52.82
CA PRO A 42 -8.52 -27.08 -51.83
C PRO A 42 -7.75 -25.78 -52.11
N ALA A 43 -8.48 -24.71 -52.39
CA ALA A 43 -7.93 -23.37 -52.36
C ALA A 43 -7.26 -23.21 -51.00
N GLN A 44 -5.95 -22.92 -51.01
CA GLN A 44 -5.27 -22.50 -49.80
C GLN A 44 -5.98 -21.25 -49.32
N VAL A 45 -6.74 -21.40 -48.25
CA VAL A 45 -7.19 -20.27 -47.45
C VAL A 45 -5.90 -19.64 -46.96
N GLU A 46 -5.51 -18.52 -47.58
CA GLU A 46 -4.45 -17.68 -47.05
C GLU A 46 -4.80 -17.43 -45.58
N SER A 47 -3.92 -17.89 -44.69
CA SER A 47 -4.00 -17.57 -43.28
C SER A 47 -4.19 -16.05 -43.16
N PRO A 48 -5.14 -15.55 -42.35
CA PRO A 48 -5.24 -14.13 -42.15
C PRO A 48 -3.86 -13.65 -41.68
N GLY A 49 -3.31 -12.65 -42.37
CA GLY A 49 -2.12 -11.94 -41.87
C GLY A 49 -2.36 -11.51 -40.43
N PRO A 50 -1.30 -11.25 -39.65
CA PRO A 50 -1.43 -10.88 -38.24
C PRO A 50 -2.50 -9.78 -38.12
N SER A 51 -3.52 -10.05 -37.31
CA SER A 51 -4.65 -9.13 -37.13
C SER A 51 -4.10 -7.82 -36.59
N VAL A 52 -4.07 -6.79 -37.43
CA VAL A 52 -3.69 -5.43 -37.02
C VAL A 52 -4.62 -5.03 -35.87
N ASN A 53 -4.05 -4.67 -34.73
CA ASN A 53 -4.84 -4.15 -33.62
C ASN A 53 -5.49 -2.83 -34.09
N PRO A 54 -6.82 -2.76 -34.25
CA PRO A 54 -7.46 -1.56 -34.79
C PRO A 54 -7.30 -0.34 -33.86
N PHE A 55 -6.97 -0.57 -32.59
CA PHE A 55 -6.71 0.47 -31.59
C PHE A 55 -5.24 0.87 -31.51
N ALA A 56 -4.33 0.16 -32.19
CA ALA A 56 -2.91 0.44 -32.23
C ALA A 56 -2.34 0.02 -33.61
N PRO A 57 -2.66 0.77 -34.68
CA PRO A 57 -2.41 0.35 -36.06
C PRO A 57 -0.92 0.27 -36.42
N ASP A 58 -0.05 0.94 -35.68
CA ASP A 58 1.40 0.91 -35.89
C ASP A 58 2.13 -0.06 -34.95
N ASP A 59 1.42 -0.85 -34.12
CA ASP A 59 2.05 -1.85 -33.27
C ASP A 59 2.79 -2.90 -34.13
N GLY A 60 4.05 -3.15 -33.80
CA GLY A 60 4.94 -4.03 -34.56
C GLY A 60 5.55 -3.40 -35.82
N ARG A 61 5.17 -2.16 -36.20
CA ARG A 61 5.75 -1.48 -37.36
C ARG A 61 7.23 -1.22 -37.17
N CYS A 62 8.02 -1.45 -38.21
CA CYS A 62 9.45 -1.18 -38.19
C CYS A 62 9.76 0.24 -38.71
N VAL A 63 10.43 1.05 -37.90
CA VAL A 63 10.82 2.45 -38.19
C VAL A 63 12.20 2.77 -37.60
N SER A 64 12.90 3.76 -38.17
CA SER A 64 14.17 4.21 -37.58
C SER A 64 13.93 4.94 -36.25
N LYS A 65 14.97 5.06 -35.42
CA LYS A 65 14.87 5.78 -34.14
C LYS A 65 14.58 7.27 -34.36
N GLU A 66 15.16 7.86 -35.39
CA GLU A 66 14.93 9.25 -35.79
C GLU A 66 13.47 9.47 -36.21
N GLU A 67 12.91 8.51 -36.98
CA GLU A 67 11.51 8.56 -37.37
C GLU A 67 10.58 8.40 -36.15
N TYR A 68 10.92 7.51 -35.22
CA TYR A 68 10.19 7.35 -33.95
C TYR A 68 10.09 8.67 -33.18
N TRP A 69 11.22 9.36 -32.95
CA TRP A 69 11.23 10.64 -32.24
C TRP A 69 10.35 11.68 -32.93
N ALA A 70 10.53 11.84 -34.24
CA ALA A 70 9.83 12.87 -35.00
C ALA A 70 8.32 12.64 -35.07
N ARG A 71 7.86 11.39 -35.19
CA ARG A 71 6.45 11.07 -35.47
C ARG A 71 5.67 10.56 -34.26
N TRP A 72 6.24 9.72 -33.42
CA TRP A 72 5.50 9.05 -32.33
C TRP A 72 5.81 9.60 -30.95
N TYR A 73 6.87 10.41 -30.80
CA TYR A 73 7.25 10.99 -29.52
C TYR A 73 7.03 12.51 -29.45
N GLU A 74 7.68 13.30 -30.31
CA GLU A 74 7.70 14.76 -30.19
C GLU A 74 6.50 15.44 -30.86
N SER A 75 6.08 14.93 -32.01
CA SER A 75 4.97 15.46 -32.78
C SER A 75 4.04 14.32 -33.16
N PRO A 76 3.28 13.77 -32.18
CA PRO A 76 2.25 12.81 -32.51
C PRO A 76 1.32 13.48 -33.54
N TYR A 77 1.11 12.81 -34.68
CA TYR A 77 0.09 13.16 -35.65
C TYR A 77 -1.22 13.51 -34.92
N PRO A 78 -1.97 14.52 -35.42
CA PRO A 78 -3.15 15.07 -34.73
C PRO A 78 -4.29 14.07 -34.49
N ASP A 79 -4.20 12.85 -35.06
CA ASP A 79 -5.12 11.74 -34.93
C ASP A 79 -4.53 10.52 -34.18
N MET A 80 -3.35 10.64 -33.57
CA MET A 80 -2.74 9.57 -32.78
C MET A 80 -3.03 9.68 -31.29
N ASP A 81 -4.00 8.87 -30.83
CA ASP A 81 -4.34 8.69 -29.41
C ASP A 81 -3.59 7.51 -28.75
N VAL A 82 -2.55 6.97 -29.40
CA VAL A 82 -1.81 5.78 -28.95
C VAL A 82 -0.37 6.13 -28.58
N SER A 83 0.04 5.77 -27.37
CA SER A 83 1.44 5.88 -26.94
C SER A 83 2.23 4.66 -27.39
N TYR A 84 3.36 4.89 -28.06
CA TYR A 84 4.29 3.84 -28.46
C TYR A 84 5.62 3.96 -27.73
N GLU A 85 6.21 2.81 -27.41
CA GLU A 85 7.62 2.63 -27.11
C GLU A 85 8.36 2.19 -28.40
N TRP A 86 9.68 2.37 -28.43
CA TRP A 86 10.51 1.94 -29.55
C TRP A 86 11.54 0.91 -29.09
N ASN A 87 11.60 -0.22 -29.77
CA ASN A 87 12.40 -1.36 -29.38
C ASN A 87 13.14 -1.94 -30.60
N ASN A 88 14.41 -1.60 -30.74
CA ASN A 88 15.31 -2.07 -31.81
C ASN A 88 14.70 -1.95 -33.22
N GLY A 89 14.12 -0.80 -33.52
CA GLY A 89 13.46 -0.53 -34.79
C GLY A 89 11.98 -0.89 -34.83
N ARG A 90 11.42 -1.53 -33.80
CA ARG A 90 10.00 -1.92 -33.75
C ARG A 90 9.20 -0.99 -32.82
N LEU A 91 8.03 -0.53 -33.27
CA LEU A 91 7.06 0.16 -32.42
C LEU A 91 6.29 -0.83 -31.56
N GLU A 92 6.11 -0.50 -30.29
CA GLU A 92 5.33 -1.27 -29.32
C GLU A 92 4.28 -0.38 -28.70
N ALA A 93 3.01 -0.68 -28.94
CA ALA A 93 1.92 0.07 -28.32
C ALA A 93 1.89 -0.21 -26.82
N LYS A 94 1.78 0.87 -26.05
CA LYS A 94 1.55 0.80 -24.60
C LYS A 94 0.05 0.69 -24.35
N PRO A 95 -0.42 -0.38 -23.70
CA PRO A 95 -1.84 -0.54 -23.41
C PRO A 95 -2.32 0.47 -22.37
N LEU A 96 -3.62 0.78 -22.40
CA LEU A 96 -4.23 1.66 -21.40
C LEU A 96 -4.45 0.89 -20.08
N PRO A 97 -4.18 1.53 -18.94
CA PRO A 97 -4.40 0.89 -17.65
C PRO A 97 -5.89 0.83 -17.29
N ASN A 98 -6.26 -0.15 -16.49
CA ASN A 98 -7.56 -0.26 -15.84
C ASN A 98 -7.59 0.48 -14.48
N HIS A 99 -8.78 0.63 -13.90
CA HIS A 99 -8.94 1.41 -12.66
C HIS A 99 -8.18 0.82 -11.45
N PRO A 100 -8.16 -0.50 -11.18
CA PRO A 100 -7.29 -1.10 -10.16
C PRO A 100 -5.81 -0.74 -10.31
N GLN A 101 -5.26 -0.83 -11.53
CA GLN A 101 -3.88 -0.46 -11.85
C GLN A 101 -3.63 1.02 -11.52
N ILE A 102 -4.50 1.93 -11.99
CA ILE A 102 -4.40 3.37 -11.68
C ILE A 102 -4.39 3.63 -10.17
N ARG A 103 -5.21 2.91 -9.39
CA ARG A 103 -5.26 3.08 -7.93
C ARG A 103 -3.98 2.60 -7.24
N GLN A 104 -3.45 1.46 -7.66
CA GLN A 104 -2.21 0.90 -7.10
C GLN A 104 -1.01 1.78 -7.45
N TYR A 105 -0.86 2.14 -8.72
CA TYR A 105 0.14 3.11 -9.19
C TYR A 105 0.10 4.41 -8.39
N ARG A 106 -1.06 5.06 -8.27
CA ARG A 106 -1.20 6.34 -7.54
C ARG A 106 -0.82 6.20 -6.06
N TRP A 107 -1.18 5.10 -5.42
CA TRP A 107 -0.83 4.87 -4.03
C TRP A 107 0.69 4.69 -3.86
N PHE A 108 1.32 3.89 -4.73
CA PHE A 108 2.76 3.64 -4.66
C PHE A 108 3.59 4.87 -5.02
N SER A 109 3.19 5.61 -6.06
CA SER A 109 3.78 6.90 -6.43
C SER A 109 3.71 7.91 -5.28
N ARG A 110 2.55 8.04 -4.62
CA ARG A 110 2.42 8.91 -3.42
C ARG A 110 3.31 8.47 -2.26
N LEU A 111 3.50 7.17 -2.08
CA LEU A 111 4.40 6.64 -1.05
C LEU A 111 5.86 7.03 -1.34
N LEU A 112 6.28 6.94 -2.61
CA LEU A 112 7.60 7.39 -3.07
C LEU A 112 7.76 8.91 -2.96
N ASP A 113 6.73 9.70 -3.30
CA ASP A 113 6.73 11.15 -3.09
C ASP A 113 6.97 11.52 -1.64
N CYS A 114 6.25 10.89 -0.70
CA CYS A 114 6.47 11.10 0.74
C CYS A 114 7.93 10.80 1.12
N TYR A 115 8.50 9.71 0.62
CA TYR A 115 9.89 9.36 0.86
C TYR A 115 10.87 10.41 0.33
N VAL A 116 10.71 10.85 -0.92
CA VAL A 116 11.63 11.81 -1.55
C VAL A 116 11.46 13.22 -0.97
N GLN A 117 10.29 13.59 -0.48
CA GLN A 117 10.10 14.85 0.25
C GLN A 117 10.93 14.91 1.54
N VAL A 118 11.05 13.78 2.25
CA VAL A 118 11.87 13.68 3.47
C VAL A 118 13.35 13.46 3.12
N ASN A 119 13.62 12.71 2.06
CA ASN A 119 14.95 12.33 1.59
C ASN A 119 15.13 12.79 0.14
N PRO A 120 15.52 14.06 -0.12
CA PRO A 120 15.56 14.66 -1.46
C PRO A 120 16.77 14.17 -2.28
N ILE A 121 16.88 12.86 -2.48
CA ILE A 121 18.01 12.16 -3.10
C ILE A 121 17.72 11.72 -4.54
N ALA A 122 16.48 11.86 -5.01
CA ALA A 122 16.03 11.35 -6.29
C ALA A 122 15.01 12.25 -6.96
N LYS A 123 14.81 12.03 -8.25
CA LYS A 123 13.78 12.64 -9.10
C LYS A 123 13.04 11.52 -9.84
N PHE A 124 11.81 11.80 -10.25
CA PHE A 124 10.98 10.83 -10.96
C PHE A 124 10.89 11.12 -12.45
N ILE A 125 10.68 10.05 -13.22
CA ILE A 125 10.31 10.04 -14.63
C ILE A 125 8.94 9.38 -14.69
N ASP A 126 7.94 10.09 -15.19
CA ASP A 126 6.57 9.62 -15.35
C ASP A 126 5.91 10.32 -16.55
N LEU A 127 4.57 10.28 -16.64
CA LEU A 127 3.79 10.99 -17.66
C LEU A 127 4.23 10.68 -19.10
N GLU A 128 4.44 9.39 -19.40
CA GLU A 128 4.84 8.91 -20.74
C GLU A 128 6.21 9.42 -21.22
N THR A 129 7.06 9.91 -20.30
CA THR A 129 8.43 10.33 -20.62
C THR A 129 9.29 9.13 -21.03
N GLY A 130 9.90 9.24 -22.21
CA GLY A 130 10.78 8.24 -22.80
C GLY A 130 12.16 8.20 -22.13
N VAL A 131 12.64 6.98 -21.91
CA VAL A 131 13.96 6.62 -21.41
C VAL A 131 14.71 5.92 -22.54
N SER A 132 15.63 6.64 -23.16
CA SER A 132 16.47 6.17 -24.26
C SER A 132 17.71 5.47 -23.71
N MET A 133 17.90 4.21 -24.07
CA MET A 133 19.03 3.39 -23.61
C MET A 133 19.69 2.66 -24.77
N THR A 134 21.00 2.47 -24.66
CA THR A 134 21.75 1.48 -25.45
C THR A 134 22.19 0.35 -24.53
N VAL A 135 21.65 -0.83 -24.76
CA VAL A 135 21.93 -2.04 -23.99
C VAL A 135 22.98 -2.86 -24.74
N LEU A 136 24.05 -3.26 -24.07
CA LEU A 136 25.04 -4.16 -24.65
C LEU A 136 24.54 -5.59 -24.54
N ASP A 137 24.39 -6.26 -25.68
CA ASP A 137 23.85 -7.61 -25.73
C ASP A 137 24.54 -8.42 -26.83
N VAL A 138 25.29 -9.44 -26.41
CA VAL A 138 26.01 -10.34 -27.32
C VAL A 138 25.07 -11.23 -28.14
N GLY A 139 23.80 -11.32 -27.75
CA GLY A 139 22.78 -12.02 -28.53
C GLY A 139 22.25 -11.21 -29.71
N GLU A 140 22.46 -9.89 -29.73
CA GLU A 140 22.08 -9.04 -30.86
C GLU A 140 23.13 -9.08 -31.97
N PRO A 141 22.75 -9.12 -33.26
CA PRO A 141 23.70 -9.14 -34.37
C PRO A 141 24.69 -7.97 -34.38
N SER A 142 24.25 -6.79 -33.92
CA SER A 142 25.07 -5.58 -33.80
C SER A 142 25.89 -5.52 -32.49
N GLY A 143 25.66 -6.45 -31.56
CA GLY A 143 26.14 -6.39 -30.18
C GLY A 143 25.44 -5.34 -29.31
N LYS A 144 24.44 -4.63 -29.86
CA LYS A 144 23.73 -3.52 -29.21
C LYS A 144 22.22 -3.67 -29.41
N TRP A 145 21.49 -3.42 -28.35
CA TRP A 145 20.05 -3.34 -28.33
C TRP A 145 19.65 -1.92 -27.93
N GLU A 146 19.12 -1.16 -28.87
CA GLU A 146 18.63 0.19 -28.60
C GLU A 146 17.14 0.20 -28.28
N VAL A 147 16.74 0.96 -27.26
CA VAL A 147 15.35 1.08 -26.83
C VAL A 147 15.03 2.51 -26.41
N VAL A 148 13.76 2.87 -26.55
CA VAL A 148 13.13 4.01 -25.89
C VAL A 148 11.88 3.48 -25.19
N TYR A 149 12.01 3.23 -23.89
CA TYR A 149 10.89 2.77 -23.05
C TYR A 149 10.23 3.95 -22.34
N LYS A 150 8.95 3.82 -22.03
CA LYS A 150 8.15 4.78 -21.26
C LYS A 150 7.70 4.08 -19.99
N PRO A 151 8.59 3.93 -18.99
CA PRO A 151 8.22 3.25 -17.76
C PRO A 151 7.05 3.99 -17.09
N ASP A 152 6.19 3.26 -16.37
CA ASP A 152 5.14 3.91 -15.58
C ASP A 152 5.73 4.83 -14.52
N LEU A 153 6.82 4.41 -13.88
CA LEU A 153 7.62 5.26 -13.00
C LEU A 153 9.10 4.88 -13.06
N GLY A 154 9.95 5.84 -13.43
CA GLY A 154 11.39 5.78 -13.28
C GLY A 154 11.86 6.59 -12.07
N VAL A 155 12.90 6.11 -11.40
CA VAL A 155 13.59 6.82 -10.32
C VAL A 155 15.03 7.06 -10.75
N VAL A 156 15.45 8.32 -10.70
CA VAL A 156 16.81 8.77 -11.03
C VAL A 156 17.41 9.43 -9.79
N LEU A 157 18.47 8.85 -9.24
CA LEU A 157 19.19 9.44 -8.11
C LEU A 157 19.88 10.74 -8.53
N ASN A 158 20.07 11.67 -7.60
CA ASN A 158 20.79 12.92 -7.86
C ASN A 158 22.26 12.68 -8.27
N GLU A 159 22.83 11.54 -7.89
CA GLU A 159 24.18 11.10 -8.27
C GLU A 159 24.22 10.32 -9.60
N ASN A 160 23.06 10.12 -10.26
CA ASN A 160 23.03 9.46 -11.56
C ASN A 160 23.88 10.26 -12.56
N PRO A 161 24.76 9.60 -13.34
CA PRO A 161 25.66 10.30 -14.26
C PRO A 161 24.91 10.98 -15.43
N ALA A 162 23.70 10.54 -15.76
CA ALA A 162 22.87 11.16 -16.78
C ALA A 162 22.04 12.29 -16.14
N PRO A 163 22.05 13.50 -16.73
CA PRO A 163 21.30 14.63 -16.18
C PRO A 163 19.79 14.40 -16.31
N TRP A 164 19.04 14.75 -15.26
CA TRP A 164 17.59 14.75 -15.26
C TRP A 164 17.00 15.94 -14.47
N GLY A 165 15.87 16.47 -14.94
CA GLY A 165 15.10 17.53 -14.29
C GLY A 165 15.36 18.95 -14.78
N ALA A 166 16.14 19.13 -15.85
CA ALA A 166 16.26 20.41 -16.53
C ALA A 166 15.05 20.62 -17.48
N VAL A 167 14.59 21.86 -17.65
CA VAL A 167 13.30 22.19 -18.29
C VAL A 167 13.25 21.87 -19.80
N GLU A 168 14.42 21.81 -20.41
CA GLU A 168 14.64 21.46 -21.81
C GLU A 168 14.60 19.95 -22.08
N LEU A 169 14.77 19.13 -21.04
CA LEU A 169 14.78 17.67 -21.18
C LEU A 169 13.34 17.15 -21.27
N ARG A 170 12.96 16.68 -22.46
CA ARG A 170 11.65 16.05 -22.73
C ARG A 170 11.71 14.54 -22.85
N ALA A 171 12.91 13.97 -22.72
CA ALA A 171 13.20 12.55 -22.61
C ALA A 171 14.46 12.39 -21.75
N PHE A 172 14.64 11.21 -21.18
CA PHE A 172 15.83 10.87 -20.41
C PHE A 172 16.76 9.99 -21.23
N GLU A 173 17.97 10.48 -21.50
CA GLU A 173 19.03 9.70 -22.15
C GLU A 173 19.95 9.12 -21.09
N GLY A 174 19.63 7.93 -20.61
CA GLY A 174 20.34 7.33 -19.50
C GLY A 174 19.65 6.08 -18.96
N VAL A 175 20.22 5.52 -17.90
CA VAL A 175 19.68 4.35 -17.22
C VAL A 175 19.12 4.81 -15.88
N CYS A 176 17.82 4.60 -15.67
CA CYS A 176 17.18 4.86 -14.37
C CYS A 176 17.83 3.99 -13.29
N ASP A 177 17.95 4.51 -12.06
CA ASP A 177 18.44 3.71 -10.95
C ASP A 177 17.42 2.65 -10.53
N MET A 178 16.13 2.98 -10.61
CA MET A 178 15.04 2.05 -10.38
C MET A 178 13.91 2.30 -11.39
N VAL A 179 13.22 1.23 -11.77
CA VAL A 179 12.04 1.27 -12.64
C VAL A 179 10.90 0.51 -11.98
N VAL A 180 9.70 1.04 -12.08
CA VAL A 180 8.45 0.44 -11.62
C VAL A 180 7.50 0.39 -12.82
N GLU A 181 6.95 -0.79 -13.07
CA GLU A 181 5.92 -1.01 -14.09
C GLU A 181 4.68 -1.58 -13.42
N GLU A 182 3.52 -1.12 -13.86
CA GLU A 182 2.24 -1.75 -13.62
C GLU A 182 2.03 -2.80 -14.71
N VAL A 183 1.82 -4.07 -14.33
CA VAL A 183 1.80 -5.15 -15.32
C VAL A 183 0.68 -4.96 -16.33
N SER A 184 1.03 -5.00 -17.61
CA SER A 184 0.06 -5.00 -18.70
C SER A 184 -0.56 -6.39 -18.82
N ASP A 185 -1.84 -6.52 -18.46
CA ASP A 185 -2.51 -7.82 -18.27
C ASP A 185 -3.61 -8.13 -19.29
N SER A 186 -3.77 -7.29 -20.32
CA SER A 186 -4.82 -7.47 -21.34
C SER A 186 -4.54 -8.66 -22.28
N THR A 187 -3.27 -8.97 -22.53
CA THR A 187 -2.84 -10.12 -23.34
C THR A 187 -1.65 -10.85 -22.73
N LEU A 188 -1.44 -12.12 -23.10
CA LEU A 188 -0.25 -12.87 -22.68
C LEU A 188 1.06 -12.29 -23.25
N ALA A 189 1.00 -11.64 -24.42
CA ALA A 189 2.16 -11.01 -25.03
C ALA A 189 2.62 -9.80 -24.20
N GLU A 190 1.68 -8.96 -23.77
CA GLU A 190 1.95 -7.82 -22.88
C GLU A 190 2.50 -8.27 -21.53
N VAL A 191 1.90 -9.30 -20.91
CA VAL A 191 2.42 -9.88 -19.65
C VAL A 191 3.88 -10.33 -19.82
N ARG A 192 4.21 -11.00 -20.93
CA ARG A 192 5.59 -11.44 -21.22
C ARG A 192 6.53 -10.26 -21.48
N ARG A 193 6.04 -9.20 -22.14
CA ARG A 193 6.83 -7.99 -22.39
C ARG A 193 7.35 -7.41 -21.07
N ASP A 194 6.49 -7.23 -20.08
CA ASP A 194 6.88 -6.66 -18.78
C ASP A 194 7.67 -7.67 -17.93
N THR A 195 7.21 -8.93 -17.85
CA THR A 195 7.78 -9.92 -16.92
C THR A 195 9.06 -10.61 -17.43
N GLU A 196 9.31 -10.61 -18.74
CA GLU A 196 10.43 -11.29 -19.39
C GLU A 196 11.32 -10.32 -20.18
N GLU A 197 10.79 -9.64 -21.19
CA GLU A 197 11.57 -8.84 -22.15
C GLU A 197 12.15 -7.57 -21.52
N LYS A 198 11.30 -6.68 -21.00
CA LYS A 198 11.71 -5.46 -20.30
C LYS A 198 12.57 -5.78 -19.09
N ARG A 199 12.20 -6.82 -18.32
CA ARG A 199 13.03 -7.32 -17.21
C ARG A 199 14.45 -7.66 -17.67
N ARG A 200 14.63 -8.34 -18.80
CA ARG A 200 15.96 -8.62 -19.37
C ARG A 200 16.65 -7.34 -19.83
N GLY A 201 15.95 -6.47 -20.57
CA GLY A 201 16.48 -5.21 -21.08
C GLY A 201 17.01 -4.31 -19.96
N TYR A 202 16.20 -4.09 -18.92
CA TYR A 202 16.59 -3.30 -17.75
C TYR A 202 17.77 -3.91 -16.97
N ALA A 203 17.83 -5.24 -16.84
CA ALA A 203 18.94 -5.90 -16.16
C ALA A 203 20.27 -5.70 -16.90
N LEU A 204 20.25 -5.85 -18.22
CA LEU A 204 21.42 -5.64 -19.06
C LEU A 204 21.82 -4.16 -19.08
N ALA A 205 20.85 -3.24 -19.18
CA ALA A 205 21.07 -1.80 -19.10
C ALA A 205 21.74 -1.39 -17.77
N GLY A 206 21.38 -2.04 -16.67
CA GLY A 206 21.95 -1.78 -15.34
C GLY A 206 21.02 -1.05 -14.39
N VAL A 207 19.71 -1.06 -14.66
CA VAL A 207 18.72 -0.61 -13.68
C VAL A 207 18.87 -1.46 -12.42
N LYS A 208 19.06 -0.80 -11.27
CA LYS A 208 19.49 -1.48 -10.03
C LYS A 208 18.32 -2.21 -9.36
N GLU A 209 17.11 -1.65 -9.44
CA GLU A 209 15.89 -2.28 -8.96
C GLU A 209 14.75 -2.18 -9.98
N TYR A 210 14.02 -3.27 -10.17
CA TYR A 210 12.90 -3.34 -11.09
C TYR A 210 11.68 -3.94 -10.39
N PHE A 211 10.62 -3.15 -10.24
CA PHE A 211 9.40 -3.55 -9.55
C PHE A 211 8.27 -3.72 -10.56
N ILE A 212 7.57 -4.84 -10.47
CA ILE A 212 6.34 -5.12 -11.21
C ILE A 212 5.20 -5.09 -10.19
N LEU A 213 4.31 -4.12 -10.36
CA LEU A 213 3.04 -4.02 -9.64
C LEU A 213 1.97 -4.83 -10.38
N ASP A 214 1.00 -5.33 -9.62
CA ASP A 214 -0.11 -6.13 -10.15
C ASP A 214 -1.23 -6.18 -9.08
N PRO A 215 -2.39 -5.53 -9.30
CA PRO A 215 -3.48 -5.51 -8.34
C PRO A 215 -4.10 -6.90 -8.12
N ALA A 216 -3.96 -7.82 -9.09
CA ALA A 216 -4.43 -9.20 -9.00
C ALA A 216 -3.40 -10.13 -8.33
N ASP A 217 -2.22 -9.61 -7.99
CA ASP A 217 -1.13 -10.30 -7.29
C ASP A 217 -0.56 -11.55 -8.00
N ARG A 218 -0.80 -11.71 -9.30
CA ARG A 218 -0.35 -12.85 -10.11
C ARG A 218 1.12 -12.72 -10.48
N TYR A 219 1.52 -11.52 -10.92
CA TYR A 219 2.83 -11.19 -11.46
C TYR A 219 3.60 -10.18 -10.61
N MET A 220 3.02 -9.71 -9.49
CA MET A 220 3.67 -8.75 -8.60
C MET A 220 5.01 -9.27 -8.09
N ARG A 221 6.13 -8.65 -8.48
CA ARG A 221 7.48 -9.09 -8.14
C ARG A 221 8.41 -7.89 -8.02
N PHE A 222 9.38 -8.00 -7.12
CA PHE A 222 10.37 -6.97 -6.85
C PHE A 222 11.74 -7.56 -7.10
N TYR A 223 12.56 -6.89 -7.90
CA TYR A 223 13.84 -7.41 -8.33
C TYR A 223 14.98 -6.45 -7.99
N ARG A 224 16.15 -7.03 -7.72
CA ARG A 224 17.40 -6.34 -7.51
C ARG A 224 18.47 -6.89 -8.44
N LEU A 225 19.22 -5.99 -9.05
CA LEU A 225 20.29 -6.33 -9.97
C LEU A 225 21.46 -6.96 -9.21
N THR A 226 21.94 -8.07 -9.73
CA THR A 226 23.14 -8.76 -9.23
C THR A 226 24.35 -8.40 -10.09
N ALA A 227 25.55 -8.66 -9.57
CA ALA A 227 26.82 -8.32 -10.23
C ALA A 227 26.97 -8.90 -11.66
N ASN A 228 26.27 -9.99 -11.97
CA ASN A 228 26.26 -10.63 -13.29
C ASN A 228 25.20 -10.09 -14.26
N ARG A 229 24.66 -8.87 -14.03
CA ARG A 229 23.62 -8.23 -14.87
C ARG A 229 22.35 -9.07 -15.01
N ARG A 230 21.96 -9.73 -13.93
CA ARG A 230 20.69 -10.47 -13.83
C ARG A 230 19.90 -9.97 -12.63
N TYR A 231 18.60 -10.23 -12.64
CA TYR A 231 17.76 -9.89 -11.50
C TYR A 231 17.61 -11.07 -10.55
N ALA A 232 17.80 -10.80 -9.26
CA ALA A 232 17.35 -11.65 -8.17
C ALA A 232 16.06 -11.06 -7.58
N GLN A 233 15.10 -11.93 -7.24
CA GLN A 233 13.88 -11.48 -6.59
C GLN A 233 14.17 -11.06 -5.15
N ILE A 234 13.71 -9.87 -4.76
CA ILE A 234 13.71 -9.39 -3.39
C ILE A 234 12.65 -10.16 -2.62
N ARG A 235 13.07 -10.86 -1.56
CA ARG A 235 12.17 -11.56 -0.65
C ARG A 235 11.81 -10.63 0.51
N PRO A 236 10.53 -10.55 0.90
CA PRO A 236 10.16 -9.87 2.13
C PRO A 236 10.87 -10.49 3.32
N ASP A 237 11.14 -9.69 4.35
CA ASP A 237 11.63 -10.19 5.63
C ASP A 237 10.55 -10.96 6.42
N ALA A 238 10.86 -11.36 7.66
CA ALA A 238 9.93 -12.08 8.52
C ALA A 238 8.64 -11.28 8.87
N ALA A 239 8.70 -9.95 8.81
CA ALA A 239 7.55 -9.06 9.03
C ALA A 239 6.81 -8.73 7.71
N GLY A 240 7.25 -9.28 6.58
CA GLY A 240 6.69 -9.03 5.26
C GLY A 240 7.10 -7.69 4.65
N VAL A 241 8.20 -7.09 5.14
CA VAL A 241 8.73 -5.82 4.67
C VAL A 241 9.69 -6.04 3.50
N ILE A 242 9.53 -5.22 2.47
CA ILE A 242 10.39 -5.11 1.31
C ILE A 242 11.11 -3.76 1.42
N GLY A 243 12.44 -3.79 1.40
CA GLY A 243 13.28 -2.58 1.47
C GLY A 243 14.06 -2.36 0.17
N SER A 244 14.07 -1.12 -0.30
CA SER A 244 14.90 -0.69 -1.43
C SER A 244 16.36 -0.51 -1.00
N GLN A 245 17.29 -0.91 -1.86
CA GLN A 245 18.71 -0.53 -1.77
C GLN A 245 19.03 0.70 -2.62
N VAL A 246 18.20 1.01 -3.62
CA VAL A 246 18.33 2.24 -4.42
C VAL A 246 17.92 3.46 -3.62
N LEU A 247 16.88 3.33 -2.80
CA LEU A 247 16.36 4.36 -1.90
C LEU A 247 16.53 3.88 -0.44
N PRO A 248 17.67 4.16 0.22
CA PRO A 248 17.94 3.65 1.56
C PRO A 248 16.89 4.08 2.59
N GLY A 249 16.25 3.11 3.26
CA GLY A 249 15.18 3.36 4.22
C GLY A 249 13.78 3.45 3.59
N PHE A 250 13.66 3.47 2.26
CA PHE A 250 12.37 3.26 1.60
C PHE A 250 11.97 1.79 1.73
N GLN A 251 10.83 1.57 2.37
CA GLN A 251 10.31 0.23 2.62
C GLN A 251 8.79 0.17 2.44
N PHE A 252 8.24 -1.01 2.29
CA PHE A 252 6.79 -1.20 2.18
C PHE A 252 6.46 -2.67 2.36
N ARG A 253 5.18 -2.97 2.57
CA ARG A 253 4.70 -4.35 2.62
C ARG A 253 3.86 -4.64 1.39
N ARG A 254 4.05 -5.83 0.81
CA ARG A 254 3.23 -6.32 -0.31
C ARG A 254 1.74 -6.30 0.02
N ARG A 255 1.36 -6.62 1.26
CA ARG A 255 -0.05 -6.58 1.71
C ARG A 255 -0.67 -5.17 1.61
N ASP A 256 0.15 -4.13 1.77
CA ASP A 256 -0.32 -2.75 1.77
C ASP A 256 -0.49 -2.23 0.33
N LEU A 257 0.29 -2.75 -0.64
CA LEU A 257 0.04 -2.57 -2.07
C LEU A 257 -1.30 -3.17 -2.54
N LEU A 258 -1.82 -4.18 -1.85
CA LEU A 258 -3.12 -4.79 -2.16
C LEU A 258 -4.28 -4.08 -1.46
N LYS A 259 -4.05 -3.57 -0.24
CA LYS A 259 -5.08 -2.92 0.59
C LYS A 259 -5.19 -1.42 0.35
N LEU A 260 -4.11 -0.77 -0.08
CA LEU A 260 -4.01 0.65 -0.33
C LEU A 260 -4.47 1.50 0.88
N PRO A 261 -3.87 1.32 2.07
CA PRO A 261 -4.24 2.07 3.28
C PRO A 261 -4.02 3.58 3.10
N ALA A 262 -4.78 4.39 3.84
CA ALA A 262 -4.63 5.84 3.85
C ALA A 262 -3.28 6.26 4.45
N LEU A 263 -2.76 7.43 4.03
CA LEU A 263 -1.44 7.92 4.48
C LEU A 263 -1.40 8.18 5.97
N GLU A 264 -2.51 8.59 6.58
CA GLU A 264 -2.64 8.82 8.02
C GLU A 264 -2.43 7.53 8.82
N ALA A 265 -2.93 6.40 8.31
CA ALA A 265 -2.71 5.10 8.94
C ALA A 265 -1.26 4.64 8.78
N LEU A 266 -0.64 4.90 7.62
CA LEU A 266 0.77 4.61 7.38
C LEU A 266 1.68 5.48 8.25
N ALA A 267 1.36 6.76 8.44
CA ALA A 267 2.15 7.67 9.25
C ALA A 267 2.30 7.20 10.71
N LEU A 268 1.40 6.34 11.19
CA LEU A 268 1.42 5.75 12.53
C LEU A 268 1.97 4.32 12.58
N ASP A 269 2.39 3.76 11.44
CA ASP A 269 2.98 2.43 11.33
C ASP A 269 4.51 2.56 11.26
N ASP A 270 5.22 1.84 12.14
CA ASP A 270 6.69 1.89 12.28
C ASP A 270 7.47 1.66 10.97
N VAL A 271 6.88 0.95 10.00
CA VAL A 271 7.53 0.74 8.69
C VAL A 271 7.54 2.03 7.88
N TYR A 272 6.55 2.89 8.03
CA TYR A 272 6.34 4.03 7.15
C TYR A 272 6.51 5.39 7.85
N SER A 273 6.33 5.45 9.18
CA SER A 273 6.31 6.69 9.98
C SER A 273 7.57 7.56 9.83
N GLY A 274 8.71 6.95 9.48
CA GLY A 274 9.96 7.65 9.21
C GLY A 274 9.93 8.56 7.97
N TYR A 275 8.98 8.36 7.04
CA TYR A 275 8.87 9.17 5.83
C TYR A 275 7.44 9.49 5.37
N VAL A 276 6.42 8.84 5.91
CA VAL A 276 5.01 9.18 5.63
C VAL A 276 4.52 10.14 6.70
N ILE A 277 4.37 11.42 6.33
CA ILE A 277 3.89 12.50 7.20
C ILE A 277 4.51 12.43 8.62
N PRO A 278 5.84 12.51 8.79
CA PRO A 278 6.47 12.29 10.10
C PRO A 278 5.94 13.22 11.21
N ALA A 279 5.53 14.43 10.83
CA ALA A 279 4.91 15.40 11.74
C ALA A 279 3.62 14.88 12.42
N LEU A 280 2.87 13.98 11.77
CA LEU A 280 1.67 13.38 12.35
C LEU A 280 2.01 12.43 13.49
N GLN A 281 3.03 11.58 13.32
CA GLN A 281 3.50 10.69 14.40
C GLN A 281 3.98 11.51 15.61
N VAL A 282 4.74 12.58 15.37
CA VAL A 282 5.21 13.47 16.43
C VAL A 282 4.03 14.09 17.17
N ALA A 283 3.07 14.68 16.44
CA ALA A 283 1.90 15.32 17.04
C ALA A 283 1.03 14.35 17.86
N VAL A 284 0.82 13.11 17.37
CA VAL A 284 0.08 12.08 18.11
C VAL A 284 0.82 11.69 19.39
N THR A 285 2.13 11.46 19.30
CA THR A 285 2.95 11.06 20.45
C THR A 285 2.96 12.16 21.53
N GLU A 286 3.09 13.42 21.13
CA GLU A 286 3.06 14.57 22.04
C GLU A 286 1.69 14.71 22.71
N ALA A 287 0.60 14.58 21.95
CA ALA A 287 -0.77 14.65 22.49
C ALA A 287 -1.07 13.52 23.48
N GLU A 288 -0.59 12.30 23.22
CA GLU A 288 -0.74 11.17 24.13
C GLU A 288 0.05 11.37 25.42
N ALA A 289 1.26 11.91 25.33
CA ALA A 289 2.09 12.25 26.48
C ALA A 289 1.46 13.36 27.33
N GLU A 290 0.93 14.41 26.70
CA GLU A 290 0.21 15.49 27.39
C GLU A 290 -1.03 14.96 28.11
N ALA A 291 -1.82 14.12 27.43
CA ALA A 291 -3.01 13.51 28.03
C ALA A 291 -2.65 12.58 29.21
N ALA A 292 -1.53 11.85 29.14
CA ALA A 292 -1.05 11.03 30.24
C ALA A 292 -0.61 11.88 31.44
N ALA A 293 0.18 12.94 31.19
CA ALA A 293 0.64 13.86 32.23
C ALA A 293 -0.54 14.57 32.93
N ARG A 294 -1.57 14.96 32.16
CA ARG A 294 -2.80 15.55 32.70
C ARG A 294 -3.53 14.56 33.62
N ARG A 295 -3.73 13.31 33.17
CA ARG A 295 -4.38 12.27 33.99
C ARG A 295 -3.62 12.02 35.30
N GLU A 296 -2.28 11.98 35.25
CA GLU A 296 -1.46 11.81 36.43
C GLU A 296 -1.55 13.01 37.39
N ALA A 297 -1.58 14.24 36.86
CA ALA A 297 -1.75 15.45 37.66
C ALA A 297 -3.13 15.48 38.36
N GLU A 298 -4.19 15.12 37.65
CA GLU A 298 -5.55 15.01 38.20
C GLU A 298 -5.61 13.94 39.31
N GLN A 299 -4.99 12.77 39.11
CA GLN A 299 -4.90 11.73 40.15
C GLN A 299 -4.11 12.19 41.38
N ARG A 300 -3.00 12.90 41.19
CA ARG A 300 -2.19 13.45 42.30
C ARG A 300 -2.96 14.51 43.08
N ALA A 301 -3.71 15.38 42.39
CA ALA A 301 -4.56 16.38 43.01
C ALA A 301 -5.67 15.72 43.85
N ALA A 302 -6.40 14.76 43.28
CA ALA A 302 -7.44 14.02 44.00
C ALA A 302 -6.89 13.27 45.23
N ALA A 303 -5.73 12.62 45.10
CA ALA A 303 -5.08 11.96 46.23
C ALA A 303 -4.61 12.95 47.31
N ALA A 304 -4.18 14.16 46.92
CA ALA A 304 -3.80 15.20 47.88
C ALA A 304 -5.03 15.75 48.61
N GLU A 305 -6.15 15.93 47.92
CA GLU A 305 -7.43 16.35 48.51
C GLU A 305 -7.93 15.32 49.52
N GLN A 306 -7.96 14.03 49.15
CA GLN A 306 -8.33 12.95 50.07
C GLN A 306 -7.44 12.89 51.32
N ARG A 307 -6.13 13.11 51.17
CA ARG A 307 -5.22 13.19 52.31
C ARG A 307 -5.53 14.40 53.20
N ALA A 308 -5.79 15.56 52.61
CA ALA A 308 -6.14 16.77 53.36
C ALA A 308 -7.46 16.59 54.13
N GLU A 309 -8.47 15.99 53.51
CA GLU A 309 -9.75 15.66 54.17
C GLU A 309 -9.56 14.66 55.31
N ALA A 310 -8.77 13.61 55.11
CA ALA A 310 -8.46 12.63 56.14
C ALA A 310 -7.69 13.27 57.32
N GLU A 311 -6.73 14.15 57.04
CA GLU A 311 -6.00 14.90 58.06
C GLU A 311 -6.92 15.86 58.83
N ALA A 312 -7.81 16.58 58.13
CA ALA A 312 -8.79 17.46 58.77
C ALA A 312 -9.74 16.68 59.68
N ALA A 313 -10.31 15.57 59.18
CA ALA A 313 -11.17 14.71 59.98
C ALA A 313 -10.44 14.11 61.20
N ALA A 314 -9.16 13.77 61.06
CA ALA A 314 -8.34 13.30 62.17
C ALA A 314 -8.08 14.39 63.21
N ARG A 315 -7.85 15.65 62.78
CA ARG A 315 -7.71 16.81 63.69
C ARG A 315 -9.02 17.07 64.44
N ASP A 316 -10.15 17.12 63.75
CA ASP A 316 -11.47 17.33 64.38
C ASP A 316 -11.84 16.21 65.35
N ALA A 317 -11.43 14.97 65.06
CA ALA A 317 -11.62 13.84 65.97
C ALA A 317 -10.71 13.94 67.21
N ALA A 318 -9.46 14.39 67.04
CA ALA A 318 -8.54 14.61 68.15
C ALA A 318 -9.01 15.74 69.07
N GLU A 319 -9.51 16.85 68.51
CA GLU A 319 -10.04 17.97 69.29
C GLU A 319 -11.26 17.55 70.11
N ARG A 320 -12.24 16.85 69.50
CA ARG A 320 -13.40 16.30 70.22
C ARG A 320 -13.01 15.32 71.34
N ARG A 321 -11.98 14.50 71.12
CA ARG A 321 -11.44 13.60 72.17
C ARG A 321 -10.82 14.40 73.33
N ALA A 322 -10.05 15.45 73.02
CA ALA A 322 -9.48 16.31 74.05
C ALA A 322 -10.57 17.05 74.85
N GLU A 323 -11.60 17.57 74.19
CA GLU A 323 -12.73 18.25 74.86
C GLU A 323 -13.49 17.29 75.78
N THR A 324 -13.80 16.08 75.31
CA THR A 324 -14.49 15.06 76.11
C THR A 324 -13.66 14.60 77.31
N GLU A 325 -12.35 14.40 77.14
CA GLU A 325 -11.44 14.08 78.25
C GLU A 325 -11.37 15.23 79.28
N THR A 326 -11.33 16.48 78.81
CA THR A 326 -11.32 17.67 79.68
C THR A 326 -12.63 17.81 80.47
N ALA A 327 -13.77 17.54 79.84
CA ALA A 327 -15.08 17.53 80.48
C ALA A 327 -15.19 16.42 81.53
N ALA A 328 -14.78 15.19 81.19
CA ALA A 328 -14.77 14.06 82.12
C ALA A 328 -13.87 14.33 83.33
N ARG A 329 -12.71 14.96 83.12
CA ARG A 329 -11.81 15.37 84.21
C ARG A 329 -12.44 16.39 85.14
N ARG A 330 -13.15 17.40 84.60
CA ARG A 330 -13.90 18.38 85.41
C ARG A 330 -15.01 17.73 86.22
N GLU A 331 -15.81 16.85 85.62
CA GLU A 331 -16.85 16.11 86.35
C GLU A 331 -16.25 15.26 87.47
N ALA A 332 -15.14 14.56 87.22
CA ALA A 332 -14.46 13.77 88.24
C ALA A 332 -13.93 14.64 89.40
N GLU A 333 -13.37 15.82 89.10
CA GLU A 333 -12.95 16.80 90.11
C GLU A 333 -14.13 17.33 90.93
N GLU A 334 -15.26 17.64 90.30
CA GLU A 334 -16.49 18.07 90.97
C GLU A 334 -17.09 16.97 91.87
N GLN A 335 -17.16 15.74 91.37
CA GLN A 335 -17.62 14.58 92.15
C GLN A 335 -16.72 14.33 93.37
N MET A 336 -15.39 14.36 93.18
CA MET A 336 -14.42 14.28 94.28
C MET A 336 -14.65 15.36 95.33
N ARG A 337 -14.90 16.60 94.90
CA ARG A 337 -15.16 17.74 95.78
C ARG A 337 -16.48 17.56 96.55
N ALA A 338 -17.54 17.12 95.87
CA ALA A 338 -18.82 16.81 96.50
C ALA A 338 -18.71 15.68 97.54
N LEU A 339 -17.94 14.63 97.22
CA LEU A 339 -17.67 13.51 98.14
C LEU A 339 -16.89 13.97 99.37
N ALA A 340 -15.89 14.84 99.18
CA ALA A 340 -15.11 15.44 100.27
C ALA A 340 -15.99 16.32 101.18
N ASP A 341 -16.89 17.12 100.60
CA ASP A 341 -17.84 17.95 101.34
C ASP A 341 -18.88 17.09 102.10
N GLU A 342 -19.32 15.97 101.52
CA GLU A 342 -20.22 15.03 102.19
C GLU A 342 -19.55 14.32 103.37
N LEU A 343 -18.30 13.86 103.20
CA LEU A 343 -17.48 13.31 104.29
C LEU A 343 -17.27 14.34 105.41
N ALA A 344 -17.01 15.61 105.06
CA ALA A 344 -16.87 16.70 106.02
C ALA A 344 -18.18 17.01 106.77
N ARG A 345 -19.34 16.83 106.14
CA ARG A 345 -20.66 16.93 106.81
C ARG A 345 -20.90 15.77 107.78
N ARG A 346 -20.58 14.53 107.38
CA ARG A 346 -20.73 13.34 108.24
C ARG A 346 -19.80 13.39 109.45
N GLY A 347 -18.59 13.95 109.31
CA GLY A 347 -17.68 14.20 110.41
C GLY A 347 -18.19 15.22 111.45
N ARG A 348 -18.99 16.21 111.03
CA ARG A 348 -19.60 17.21 111.93
C ARG A 348 -20.88 16.73 112.62
N GLN A 349 -21.50 15.67 112.13
CA GLN A 349 -22.69 15.05 112.76
C GLN A 349 -22.33 13.93 113.74
N SER A 350 -21.06 13.55 113.84
CA SER A 350 -20.54 12.53 114.77
C SER A 350 -19.70 13.11 115.92
N SER A 351 -19.69 14.43 116.08
CA SER A 351 -19.29 15.14 117.31
C SER A 351 -20.54 15.79 117.90
#